data_AF-A0A933QUK7-F1
#
_entry.id   AF-A0A933QUK7-F1
#
_cell.length_a   1.000
_cell.length_b   1.000
_cell.length_c   1.000
_cell.angle_alpha   90.00
_cell.angle_beta   90.00
_cell.angle_gamma   90.00
#
_symmetry.space_group_name_H-M   'P 1'
#
loop_
_entity.id
_entity.type
_entity.pdbx_description
1 polymer ?
#
loop_
_entity_poly.entity_id
_entity_poly.type
_entity_poly.pdbx_seq_one_letter_code
_entity_poly.pdbx_strand_id
1 'polypeptide(L)'
;MKIGVSGKGGVGKTTISATLARIFAARHYDVLAIDSDPNPNLALALGFPPDVANAMKPMPRRAFAKDAEQTFTVDEILSSYGVRGPQNISLVLGAKIEKAASG
;
A
#
# COMPACT_ATOMS: atom_id res chain seq x y z
N MET A 1 -5.24 12.30 -7.93
CA MET A 1 -6.26 12.15 -6.86
C MET A 1 -5.63 11.37 -5.69
N LYS A 2 -6.06 11.61 -4.44
CA LYS A 2 -5.58 10.86 -3.25
C LYS A 2 -6.79 10.43 -2.42
N ILE A 3 -6.84 9.16 -2.01
CA ILE A 3 -7.96 8.59 -1.24
C ILE A 3 -7.38 7.86 -0.02
N GLY A 4 -7.92 8.16 1.16
CA GLY A 4 -7.63 7.43 2.39
C GLY A 4 -8.86 6.65 2.85
N VAL A 5 -8.70 5.37 3.17
CA VAL A 5 -9.77 4.51 3.70
C VAL A 5 -9.43 4.14 5.14
N SER A 6 -10.27 4.56 6.08
CA SER A 6 -10.08 4.31 7.52
C SER A 6 -11.35 3.75 8.16
N GLY A 7 -11.23 3.17 9.36
CA GLY A 7 -12.34 2.51 10.05
C GLY A 7 -11.88 1.39 11.00
N LYS A 8 -12.81 0.89 11.82
CA LYS A 8 -12.57 -0.16 12.82
C LYS A 8 -12.08 -1.48 12.19
N GLY A 9 -11.54 -2.38 13.00
CA GLY A 9 -11.18 -3.73 12.55
C GLY A 9 -12.38 -4.47 11.97
N GLY A 10 -12.20 -5.21 10.87
CA GLY A 10 -13.26 -6.05 10.29
C GLY A 10 -14.34 -5.35 9.45
N VAL A 11 -14.38 -4.02 9.35
CA VAL A 11 -15.44 -3.29 8.61
C VAL A 11 -15.30 -3.33 7.07
N GLY A 12 -14.37 -4.13 6.53
CA GLY A 12 -14.21 -4.30 5.08
C GLY A 12 -13.32 -3.26 4.38
N LYS A 13 -12.48 -2.51 5.11
CA LYS A 13 -11.58 -1.48 4.53
C LYS A 13 -10.76 -1.99 3.35
N THR A 14 -10.07 -3.13 3.53
CA THR A 14 -9.22 -3.73 2.49
C THR A 14 -10.03 -4.08 1.25
N THR A 15 -11.24 -4.62 1.44
CA THR A 15 -12.17 -4.92 0.34
C THR A 15 -12.57 -3.67 -0.43
N ILE A 16 -12.90 -2.59 0.28
CA ILE A 16 -13.26 -1.30 -0.34
C ILE A 16 -12.05 -0.72 -1.08
N SER A 17 -10.87 -0.69 -0.45
CA SER A 17 -9.63 -0.20 -1.07
C SER A 17 -9.28 -0.97 -2.34
N ALA A 18 -9.35 -2.31 -2.32
CA ALA A 18 -9.09 -3.15 -3.49
C ALA A 18 -10.12 -2.90 -4.60
N THR A 19 -11.40 -2.76 -4.24
CA THR A 19 -12.47 -2.48 -5.19
C THR A 19 -12.29 -1.13 -5.87
N LEU A 20 -12.00 -0.08 -5.10
CA LEU A 20 -11.72 1.25 -5.63
C LEU A 20 -10.51 1.23 -6.56
N ALA A 21 -9.40 0.62 -6.14
CA ALA A 21 -8.19 0.50 -6.96
C ALA A 21 -8.49 -0.19 -8.30
N ARG A 22 -9.22 -1.30 -8.29
CA ARG A 22 -9.63 -2.00 -9.52
C ARG A 22 -10.55 -1.18 -10.42
N ILE A 23 -11.49 -0.43 -9.84
CA ILE A 23 -12.39 0.44 -10.63
C ILE A 23 -11.60 1.57 -11.30
N PHE A 24 -10.66 2.20 -10.60
CA PHE A 24 -9.83 3.27 -11.17
C PHE A 24 -8.88 2.73 -12.25
N ALA A 25 -8.26 1.59 -11.99
CA ALA A 25 -7.45 0.88 -12.98
C ALA A 25 -8.23 0.53 -14.26
N ALA A 26 -9.44 -0.02 -14.11
CA ALA A 26 -10.33 -0.35 -15.23
C ALA A 26 -10.78 0.90 -16.03
N ARG A 27 -10.70 2.09 -15.41
CA ARG A 27 -10.92 3.39 -16.07
C ARG A 27 -9.64 4.01 -16.63
N HIS A 28 -8.57 3.22 -16.76
CA HIS A 28 -7.26 3.61 -17.30
C HIS A 28 -6.50 4.65 -16.47
N TYR A 29 -6.80 4.80 -15.18
CA TYR A 29 -5.96 5.59 -14.28
C TYR A 29 -4.78 4.78 -13.79
N ASP A 30 -3.60 5.37 -13.70
CA ASP A 30 -2.46 4.76 -13.00
C ASP A 30 -2.71 4.80 -11.49
N VAL A 31 -2.78 3.60 -10.89
CA VAL A 31 -3.15 3.46 -9.48
C VAL A 31 -1.92 3.04 -8.69
N LEU A 32 -1.55 3.86 -7.70
CA LEU A 32 -0.66 3.49 -6.62
C LEU A 32 -1.47 3.14 -5.37
N ALA A 33 -1.51 1.87 -5.03
CA ALA A 33 -2.08 1.36 -3.80
C ALA A 33 -1.01 1.31 -2.69
N ILE A 34 -1.40 1.69 -1.48
CA ILE A 34 -0.53 1.63 -0.29
C ILE A 34 -1.29 0.89 0.80
N ASP A 35 -0.73 -0.23 1.28
CA ASP A 35 -1.29 -0.98 2.41
C ASP A 35 -0.55 -0.61 3.70
N SER A 36 -1.21 0.16 4.55
CA SER A 36 -0.66 0.58 5.86
C SER A 36 -1.17 -0.27 7.01
N ASP A 37 -1.84 -1.39 6.76
CA ASP A 37 -2.29 -2.32 7.81
C ASP A 37 -1.08 -3.08 8.40
N PRO A 38 -0.96 -3.22 9.72
CA PRO A 38 0.08 -4.06 10.34
C PRO A 38 0.06 -5.52 9.87
N ASN A 39 -1.10 -6.02 9.42
CA ASN A 39 -1.26 -7.32 8.77
C ASN A 39 -1.77 -7.11 7.33
N PRO A 40 -0.85 -6.86 6.37
CA PRO A 40 -1.22 -6.43 5.02
C PRO A 40 -1.93 -7.55 4.26
N ASN A 41 -3.06 -7.21 3.66
CA ASN A 41 -3.90 -8.15 2.89
C ASN A 41 -4.33 -7.57 1.54
N LEU A 42 -3.96 -6.32 1.22
CA LEU A 42 -4.38 -5.65 0.00
C LEU A 42 -3.82 -6.31 -1.25
N ALA A 43 -2.58 -6.84 -1.21
CA ALA A 43 -1.98 -7.58 -2.32
C ALA A 43 -2.86 -8.77 -2.74
N LEU A 44 -3.28 -9.59 -1.79
CA LEU A 44 -4.15 -10.74 -2.04
C LEU A 44 -5.53 -10.28 -2.55
N ALA A 45 -6.11 -9.24 -1.94
CA ALA A 45 -7.39 -8.69 -2.37
C ALA A 45 -7.36 -8.10 -3.80
N LEU A 46 -6.19 -7.64 -4.25
CA LEU A 46 -5.96 -7.15 -5.62
C LEU A 46 -5.65 -8.28 -6.62
N GLY A 47 -5.50 -9.52 -6.16
CA GLY A 47 -5.22 -10.69 -7.01
C GLY A 47 -3.75 -10.89 -7.35
N PHE A 48 -2.83 -10.36 -6.54
CA PHE A 48 -1.41 -10.69 -6.69
C PHE A 48 -1.16 -12.16 -6.32
N PRO A 49 -0.22 -12.83 -6.99
CA PRO A 49 0.23 -14.17 -6.58
C PRO A 49 0.70 -14.17 -5.11
N PRO A 50 0.38 -15.21 -4.32
CA PRO A 50 0.77 -15.27 -2.90
C PRO A 50 2.28 -15.18 -2.65
N ASP A 51 3.10 -15.77 -3.52
CA ASP A 51 4.57 -15.70 -3.47
C ASP A 51 5.06 -14.26 -3.65
N VAL A 52 4.45 -13.50 -4.57
CA VAL A 52 4.74 -12.08 -4.76
C VAL A 52 4.33 -11.27 -3.54
N ALA A 53 3.12 -11.50 -3.01
CA ALA A 53 2.62 -10.81 -1.82
C ALA A 53 3.52 -11.05 -0.59
N ASN A 54 4.01 -12.28 -0.42
CA ASN A 54 4.89 -12.66 0.70
C ASN A 54 6.32 -12.13 0.55
N ALA A 55 6.79 -11.87 -0.66
CA ALA A 55 8.12 -11.34 -0.93
C ALA A 55 8.20 -9.80 -0.84
N MET A 56 7.06 -9.12 -0.70
CA MET A 56 7.01 -7.65 -0.63
C MET A 56 7.76 -7.12 0.59
N LYS A 57 8.54 -6.06 0.37
CA LYS A 57 9.31 -5.39 1.43
C LYS A 57 8.55 -4.17 1.95
N PRO A 58 8.31 -4.05 3.26
CA PRO A 58 7.72 -2.84 3.83
C PRO A 58 8.65 -1.65 3.66
N MET A 59 8.09 -0.48 3.41
CA MET A 59 8.87 0.75 3.37
C MET A 59 9.49 1.04 4.74
N PRO A 60 10.69 1.64 4.77
CA PRO A 60 11.32 2.00 6.03
C PRO A 60 10.54 3.14 6.70
N ARG A 61 10.42 3.12 8.03
CA ARG A 61 9.67 4.15 8.79
C ARG A 61 10.10 5.58 8.47
N ARG A 62 11.39 5.80 8.18
CA ARG A 62 11.94 7.11 7.79
C ARG A 62 11.28 7.70 6.54
N ALA A 63 10.76 6.87 5.64
CA ALA A 63 10.01 7.35 4.46
C ALA A 63 8.71 8.08 4.82
N PHE A 64 8.26 7.97 6.09
CA PHE A 64 7.06 8.61 6.62
C PHE A 64 7.37 9.67 7.70
N ALA A 65 8.65 9.91 8.01
CA ALA A 65 9.01 10.90 9.03
C ALA A 65 8.81 12.33 8.47
N LYS A 66 8.18 13.20 9.26
CA LYS A 66 7.93 14.60 8.88
C LYS A 66 9.22 15.42 8.73
N ASP A 67 10.25 15.06 9.49
CA ASP A 67 11.54 15.75 9.53
C ASP A 67 12.65 14.92 8.88
N ALA A 68 12.31 14.08 7.90
CA ALA A 68 13.30 13.29 7.20
C ALA A 68 14.26 14.21 6.43
N GLU A 69 15.55 14.16 6.77
CA GLU A 69 16.61 14.80 5.96
C GLU A 69 16.61 14.30 4.51
N GLN A 70 16.05 13.11 4.28
CA GLN A 70 15.93 12.48 2.97
C GLN A 70 14.47 12.36 2.57
N THR A 71 14.10 13.07 1.50
CA THR A 71 12.80 12.92 0.83
C THR A 71 12.92 11.83 -0.24
N PHE A 72 11.90 10.98 -0.36
CA PHE A 72 11.81 9.96 -1.41
C PHE A 72 10.84 10.42 -2.48
N THR A 73 11.24 10.32 -3.74
CA THR A 73 10.33 10.46 -4.87
C THR A 73 9.45 9.21 -5.01
N VAL A 74 8.34 9.34 -5.73
CA VAL A 74 7.45 8.20 -6.02
C VAL A 74 8.20 7.13 -6.81
N ASP A 75 9.06 7.52 -7.76
CA ASP A 75 9.82 6.57 -8.59
C ASP A 75 10.87 5.79 -7.78
N GLU A 76 11.53 6.43 -6.82
CA GLU A 76 12.44 5.76 -5.89
C GLU A 76 11.72 4.74 -5.01
N ILE A 77 10.53 5.10 -4.51
CA ILE A 77 9.70 4.19 -3.74
C ILE A 77 9.28 2.99 -4.59
N LEU A 78 8.80 3.24 -5.81
CA LEU A 78 8.32 2.19 -6.70
C LEU A 78 9.45 1.25 -7.16
N SER A 79 10.63 1.78 -7.44
CA SER A 79 11.79 0.98 -7.83
C SER A 79 12.34 0.11 -6.70
N SER A 80 12.23 0.56 -5.45
CA SER A 80 12.82 -0.12 -4.29
C SER A 80 11.84 -1.01 -3.52
N TYR A 81 10.57 -0.60 -3.44
CA TYR A 81 9.54 -1.22 -2.60
C TYR A 81 8.23 -1.51 -3.33
N GLY A 82 8.09 -1.02 -4.57
CA GLY A 82 6.91 -1.23 -5.38
C GLY A 82 6.89 -2.61 -6.04
N VAL A 83 5.69 -3.16 -6.15
CA VAL A 83 5.41 -4.30 -7.01
C VAL A 83 4.35 -3.90 -8.01
N ARG A 84 4.61 -4.17 -9.29
CA ARG A 84 3.61 -3.99 -10.35
C ARG A 84 2.67 -5.18 -10.39
N GLY A 85 1.38 -4.88 -10.30
CA GLY A 85 0.30 -5.83 -10.29
C GLY A 85 -0.49 -5.87 -11.60
N PRO A 86 -1.60 -6.61 -11.59
CA PRO A 86 -2.52 -6.65 -12.71
C PRO A 86 -3.13 -5.26 -12.99
N GLN A 87 -3.50 -5.03 -14.25
CA GLN A 87 -4.31 -3.88 -14.69
C GLN A 87 -3.77 -2.55 -14.14
N ASN A 88 -2.54 -2.14 -14.48
CA ASN A 88 -1.92 -0.86 -14.10
C ASN A 88 -1.97 -0.43 -12.61
N ILE A 89 -2.10 -1.40 -11.68
CA ILE A 89 -2.00 -1.15 -10.24
C ILE A 89 -0.56 -1.44 -9.78
N SER A 90 0.11 -0.43 -9.22
CA SER A 90 1.32 -0.62 -8.43
C SER A 90 0.98 -0.66 -6.95
N LEU A 91 1.65 -1.51 -6.19
CA LEU A 91 1.41 -1.69 -4.76
C LEU A 91 2.69 -1.49 -3.95
N VAL A 92 2.58 -0.80 -2.83
CA VAL A 92 3.64 -0.61 -1.84
C VAL A 92 3.11 -0.97 -0.45
N LEU A 93 3.94 -1.65 0.34
CA LEU A 93 3.64 -1.90 1.75
C LEU A 93 4.11 -0.72 2.60
N GLY A 94 3.20 -0.19 3.41
CA GLY A 94 3.50 0.81 4.42
C GLY A 94 4.45 0.29 5.49
N ALA A 95 5.02 1.20 6.27
CA ALA A 95 5.93 0.80 7.34
C ALA A 95 5.20 -0.02 8.40
N LYS A 96 5.84 -1.11 8.85
CA LYS A 96 5.31 -1.93 9.95
C LYS A 96 5.35 -1.14 11.27
N ILE A 97 4.20 -0.80 11.82
CA ILE A 97 4.09 -0.19 13.14
C ILE A 97 4.09 -1.30 14.19
N GLU A 98 5.28 -1.77 14.57
CA GLU A 98 5.51 -2.47 15.84
C GLU A 98 5.25 -1.50 16.99
N LYS A 99 4.08 -1.68 17.63
CA LYS A 99 3.48 -0.90 18.74
C LYS A 99 3.10 0.55 18.42
N ALA A 100 1.80 0.81 18.43
CA ALA A 100 1.29 2.12 18.85
C ALA A 100 1.81 2.35 20.28
N ALA A 101 2.46 3.48 20.52
CA ALA A 101 2.76 3.90 21.88
C ALA A 101 1.45 3.85 22.68
N SER A 102 1.45 3.07 23.75
CA SER A 102 0.43 3.14 24.79
C SER A 102 0.57 4.52 25.44
N GLY A 103 -0.21 5.48 24.95
CA GLY A 103 -0.57 6.67 25.70
C GLY A 103 -1.73 6.37 26.63
#